data_AF-A0AA96U4J3-F1
#
_entry.id   AF-A0AA96U4J3-F1
#
_cell.length_a   1.000
_cell.length_b   1.000
_cell.length_c   1.000
_cell.angle_alpha   90.00
_cell.angle_beta   90.00
_cell.angle_gamma   90.00
#
_symmetry.space_group_name_H-M   'P 1'
#
loop_
_entity.id
_entity.type
_entity.pdbx_description
1 polymer ?
#
loop_
_entity_poly.entity_id
_entity_poly.type
_entity_poly.pdbx_seq_one_letter_code
_entity_poly.pdbx_strand_id
1 'polypeptide(L)' 'MLIQIEEGFSANQWIVKLDDYPVTCRSREEAHAFAQRMQERLDAPHPLPDISATAPQEALTATAH' A
#
# COMPACT_ATOMS: atom_id res chain seq x y z
N MET A 1 -2.87 -4.42 10.95
CA MET A 1 -1.62 -4.66 10.22
C MET A 1 -0.47 -4.29 11.13
N LEU A 2 0.54 -5.15 11.27
CA LEU A 2 1.72 -4.93 12.11
C LEU A 2 2.92 -4.56 11.23
N ILE A 3 3.61 -3.45 11.56
CA ILE A 3 4.78 -2.98 10.84
C ILE A 3 6.01 -3.12 11.74
N GLN A 4 7.00 -3.89 11.31
CA GLN A 4 8.25 -4.11 12.05
C GLN A 4 9.45 -3.84 11.13
N ILE A 5 10.52 -3.25 11.68
CA ILE A 5 11.77 -3.02 10.96
C ILE A 5 12.85 -3.91 11.57
N GLU A 6 13.48 -4.72 10.74
CA GLU A 6 14.54 -5.66 11.11
C GLU A 6 15.79 -5.41 10.25
N GLU A 7 16.96 -5.71 10.81
CA GLU A 7 18.20 -5.74 10.02
C GLU A 7 18.24 -7.05 9.22
N GLY A 8 18.54 -6.94 7.92
CA GLY A 8 18.60 -8.07 7.01
C GLY A 8 19.90 -8.87 7.15
N PHE A 9 19.92 -10.06 6.55
CA PHE A 9 21.06 -10.97 6.60
C PHE A 9 22.35 -10.43 5.96
N SER A 10 22.23 -9.46 5.05
CA SER A 10 23.38 -8.82 4.42
C SER A 10 23.63 -7.45 5.04
N ALA A 11 24.90 -7.11 5.29
CA ALA A 11 25.28 -5.75 5.66
C ALA A 11 24.68 -4.78 4.64
N ASN A 12 23.95 -3.77 5.14
CA ASN A 12 23.20 -2.76 4.37
C ASN A 12 21.83 -3.21 3.80
N GLN A 13 21.28 -4.34 4.23
CA GLN A 13 19.89 -4.68 3.94
C GLN A 13 19.02 -4.42 5.15
N TRP A 14 17.92 -3.70 4.97
CA TRP A 14 16.88 -3.48 5.98
C TRP A 14 15.60 -4.14 5.53
N ILE A 15 14.85 -4.77 6.43
CA ILE A 15 13.61 -5.47 6.11
C ILE A 15 12.48 -4.82 6.88
N VAL A 16 11.43 -4.39 6.18
CA VAL A 16 10.17 -3.97 6.77
C VAL A 16 9.17 -5.11 6.64
N LYS A 17 8.80 -5.75 7.74
CA LYS A 17 7.72 -6.74 7.78
C LYS A 17 6.36 -6.06 7.92
N LEU A 18 5.47 -6.35 6.98
CA LEU A 18 4.06 -5.98 7.00
C LEU A 18 3.24 -7.26 7.27
N ASP A 19 2.98 -7.55 8.54
CA ASP A 19 2.50 -8.86 9.00
C ASP A 19 3.39 -10.01 8.46
N ASP A 20 2.93 -10.74 7.45
CA ASP A 20 3.66 -11.87 6.83
C ASP A 20 4.45 -11.46 5.57
N TYR A 21 4.41 -10.18 5.17
CA TYR A 21 5.02 -9.70 3.94
C TYR A 21 6.32 -8.91 4.19
N PRO A 22 7.49 -9.48 3.88
CA PRO A 22 8.77 -8.77 4.02
C PRO A 22 9.06 -7.86 2.81
N VAL A 23 9.41 -6.60 3.08
CA VAL A 23 9.86 -5.62 2.09
C VAL A 23 11.32 -5.27 2.35
N THR A 24 12.17 -5.39 1.33
CA THR A 24 13.59 -5.06 1.46
C THR A 24 13.88 -3.61 1.11
N CYS A 25 14.62 -2.92 1.97
CA CYS A 25 15.11 -1.56 1.83
C CYS A 25 16.64 -1.53 1.82
N ARG A 26 17.20 -0.53 1.14
CA ARG A 26 18.66 -0.35 0.97
C ARG A 26 19.34 0.38 2.12
N SER A 27 18.55 1.03 2.98
CA SER A 27 19.01 1.84 4.10
C SER A 27 17.99 1.83 5.23
N ARG A 28 18.46 2.08 6.45
CA ARG A 28 17.61 2.25 7.63
C ARG A 28 16.61 3.37 7.44
N GLU A 29 17.07 4.51 6.93
CA GLU A 29 16.23 5.69 6.69
C GLU A 29 15.11 5.40 5.70
N GLU A 30 15.40 4.64 4.63
CA GLU A 30 14.41 4.21 3.65
C GLU A 30 13.36 3.28 4.29
N ALA A 31 13.79 2.33 5.11
CA ALA A 31 12.88 1.44 5.84
C ALA A 31 11.95 2.21 6.80
N HIS A 32 12.48 3.19 7.52
CA HIS A 32 11.69 4.06 8.39
C HIS A 32 10.70 4.93 7.61
N ALA A 33 11.14 5.57 6.52
CA ALA A 33 10.26 6.40 5.69
C ALA A 33 9.14 5.56 5.04
N PHE A 34 9.45 4.33 4.62
CA PHE A 34 8.46 3.39 4.10
C PHE A 34 7.45 2.98 5.18
N ALA A 35 7.92 2.57 6.36
CA ALA A 35 7.08 2.21 7.49
C ALA A 35 6.15 3.36 7.91
N GLN A 36 6.68 4.58 8.00
CA GLN A 36 5.91 5.77 8.35
C GLN A 36 4.78 6.02 7.33
N ARG A 37 5.11 6.07 6.03
CA ARG A 37 4.09 6.27 4.98
C ARG A 37 3.02 5.19 5.00
N MET A 38 3.41 3.96 5.28
CA MET A 38 2.46 2.85 5.35
C MET A 38 1.54 3.01 6.56
N GLN A 39 2.08 3.42 7.71
CA GLN A 39 1.29 3.70 8.90
C GLN A 39 0.32 4.88 8.70
N GLU A 40 0.78 5.96 8.05
CA GLU A 40 -0.06 7.11 7.69
C GLU A 40 -1.21 6.68 6.77
N ARG A 41 -0.95 5.80 5.81
CA ARG A 41 -2.00 5.25 4.94
C ARG A 41 -3.01 4.43 5.72
N LEU A 42 -2.58 3.60 6.66
CA LEU A 42 -3.49 2.80 7.48
C LEU A 42 -4.35 3.63 8.42
N ASP A 43 -3.78 4.71 8.95
CA ASP A 43 -4.48 5.63 9.87
C ASP A 43 -5.42 6.58 9.12
N ALA A 44 -5.09 6.89 7.86
CA ALA A 44 -5.89 7.77 7.04
C ALA A 44 -7.33 7.27 6.90
N PRO A 45 -8.33 8.17 6.95
CA PRO A 45 -9.72 7.79 6.75
C PRO A 45 -9.91 7.23 5.33
N HIS A 46 -10.20 5.93 5.25
CA HIS A 46 -10.52 5.28 3.99
C HIS A 46 -12.01 5.43 3.69
N PRO A 47 -12.41 6.18 2.65
CA PRO A 47 -13.80 6.18 2.22
C PRO A 47 -14.15 4.76 1.77
N LEU A 48 -15.17 4.17 2.40
CA LEU A 48 -15.76 2.94 1.91
C LEU A 48 -16.41 3.24 0.55
N PRO A 49 -16.30 2.33 -0.43
CA PRO A 49 -17.02 2.51 -1.68
C PRO A 49 -18.52 2.56 -1.37
N ASP A 50 -19.17 3.62 -1.84
CA ASP A 50 -20.61 3.77 -1.73
C ASP A 50 -21.28 2.70 -2.61
N ILE A 51 -21.65 1.58 -1.99
CA ILE A 51 -22.33 0.45 -2.64
C ILE A 51 -23.72 0.84 -3.20
N SER A 52 -24.19 2.07 -2.95
CA SER A 52 -25.42 2.61 -3.49
C SER A 52 -25.29 3.08 -4.95
N ALA A 53 -24.07 3.21 -5.48
CA ALA A 53 -23.82 3.57 -6.89
C ALA A 53 -23.57 2.35 -7.81
N THR A 54 -24.24 1.22 -7.58
CA THR A 54 -24.40 0.21 -8.65
C THR A 54 -25.48 0.69 -9.61
N ALA A 55 -25.11 1.59 -10.53
CA ALA A 55 -25.83 1.74 -11.79
C ALA A 55 -25.04 0.98 -12.87
N PRO A 56 -25.66 0.05 -13.62
CA PRO A 56 -24.98 -0.67 -14.68
C PRO A 56 -24.59 0.31 -15.79
N GLN A 57 -23.30 0.49 -16.03
CA GLN A 57 -22.79 1.19 -17.21
C GLN A 57 -22.78 0.20 -18.39
N GLU A 58 -23.96 -0.25 -18.79
CA GLU A 58 -24.22 -0.84 -20.10
C GLU A 58 -25.29 0.01 -20.79
N ALA A 59 -24.87 0.91 -21.69
CA ALA A 59 -25.62 1.27 -22.89
C ALA A 59 -25.01 2.48 -23.63
N LEU A 60 -24.49 2.20 -24.83
CA LEU A 60 -24.56 3.03 -26.05
C LEU A 60 -23.77 4.35 -26.00
N THR A 61 -22.66 4.49 -26.71
CA THR A 61 -22.72 4.80 -28.15
C THR A 61 -21.51 4.29 -28.92
N ALA A 62 -21.77 3.36 -29.83
CA ALA A 62 -21.08 3.37 -31.11
C ALA A 62 -21.51 4.64 -31.85
N THR A 63 -20.57 5.46 -32.30
CA THR A 63 -20.84 6.44 -33.34
C THR A 63 -19.70 6.43 -34.35
N ALA A 64 -20.06 5.99 -35.55
CA ALA A 64 -19.29 6.16 -36.77
C ALA A 64 -19.71 7.51 -37.38
N HIS A 65 -18.75 8.35 -37.76
CA HIS A 65 -18.80 9.15 -38.98
C HIS A 65 -17.39 9.68 -39.31
#